data_AF-A0A2V9SL18-F1
#
_entry.id   AF-A0A2V9SL18-F1
#
_cell.length_a   1.000
_cell.length_b   1.000
_cell.length_c   1.000
_cell.angle_alpha   90.00
_cell.angle_beta   90.00
_cell.angle_gamma   90.00
#
_symmetry.space_group_name_H-M   'P 1'
#
loop_
_entity.id
_entity.type
_entity.pdbx_description
1 polymer ?
#
loop_
_entity_poly.entity_id
_entity_poly.type
_entity_poly.pdbx_seq_one_letter_code
_entity_poly.pdbx_strand_id
1 'polypeptide(L)'
;RAKVNLRINSNNTLVDHTWIWRADHGAGVGWELNTSENGLVVNGNEVTIYGLFVEHHQQFQVLWKGNGGRTYFYQSEIPYDPPNQGSYTSAPGVKGWASYKVADGVKSHEAWGLGVYSVFEHADVVLTRAIETPKRPEIRFHDMITVALGDHGEISHVIDDKGEATAMHPRVTPKVTNFP
;
A
#
# COMPACT_ATOMS: atom_id res chain seq x y z
N ARG A 1 -4.40 -5.22 18.30
CA ARG A 1 -5.31 -5.77 17.26
C ARG A 1 -6.33 -4.71 16.90
N ALA A 2 -6.57 -4.44 15.62
CA ALA A 2 -7.53 -3.43 15.18
C ALA A 2 -8.05 -3.75 13.77
N LYS A 3 -9.32 -3.46 13.46
CA LYS A 3 -9.78 -3.57 12.06
C LYS A 3 -9.24 -2.43 11.20
N VAL A 4 -9.26 -1.22 11.74
CA VAL A 4 -8.70 -0.02 11.10
C VAL A 4 -7.96 0.76 12.18
N ASN A 5 -6.72 1.16 11.92
CA ASN A 5 -5.90 1.87 12.91
C ASN A 5 -6.25 3.36 12.93
N LEU A 6 -6.36 3.99 11.76
CA LEU A 6 -6.81 5.37 11.61
C LEU A 6 -7.91 5.46 10.55
N ARG A 7 -9.02 6.12 10.90
CA ARG A 7 -10.10 6.45 9.96
C ARG A 7 -10.34 7.94 9.94
N ILE A 8 -10.19 8.55 8.76
CA ILE A 8 -10.45 9.98 8.54
C ILE A 8 -11.81 10.13 7.88
N ASN A 9 -12.80 10.60 8.63
CA ASN A 9 -14.15 10.88 8.11
C ASN A 9 -14.34 12.36 7.76
N SER A 10 -13.65 13.26 8.44
CA SER A 10 -13.82 14.70 8.25
C SER A 10 -13.20 15.16 6.92
N ASN A 11 -13.97 15.95 6.17
CA ASN A 11 -13.47 16.62 4.97
C ASN A 11 -12.40 17.66 5.32
N ASN A 12 -11.53 17.98 4.38
CA ASN A 12 -10.48 19.00 4.52
C ASN A 12 -9.49 18.73 5.66
N THR A 13 -9.44 17.50 6.18
CA THR A 13 -8.48 17.14 7.21
C THR A 13 -7.07 17.25 6.64
N LEU A 14 -6.21 17.96 7.36
CA LEU A 14 -4.77 17.97 7.12
C LEU A 14 -4.14 16.97 8.08
N VAL A 15 -3.32 16.07 7.55
CA VAL A 15 -2.40 15.24 8.33
C VAL A 15 -1.00 15.61 7.93
N ASP A 16 -0.18 15.97 8.91
CA ASP A 16 1.23 16.29 8.70
C ASP A 16 2.05 15.39 9.62
N HIS A 17 2.76 14.45 9.00
CA HIS A 17 3.54 13.41 9.63
C HIS A 17 2.69 12.42 10.45
N THR A 18 2.52 11.20 9.93
CA THR A 18 1.96 10.10 10.72
C THR A 18 2.61 8.78 10.37
N TRP A 19 2.80 7.94 11.39
CA TRP A 19 3.23 6.55 11.23
C TRP A 19 2.18 5.61 11.82
N ILE A 20 1.66 4.71 10.98
CA ILE A 20 0.63 3.75 11.34
C ILE A 20 1.23 2.35 11.11
N TRP A 21 1.53 1.67 12.20
CA TRP A 21 2.39 0.48 12.16
C TRP A 21 1.71 -0.71 12.84
N ARG A 22 1.50 -1.79 12.09
CA ARG A 22 1.29 -3.11 12.68
C ARG A 22 2.67 -3.70 12.97
N ALA A 23 2.91 -4.13 14.20
CA ALA A 23 4.23 -4.60 14.59
C ALA A 23 4.74 -5.79 13.75
N ASP A 24 5.96 -5.68 13.23
CA ASP A 24 6.71 -6.75 12.55
C ASP A 24 7.71 -7.47 13.49
N HIS A 25 7.98 -6.93 14.67
CA HIS A 25 8.87 -7.54 15.66
C HIS A 25 8.43 -7.30 17.12
N GLY A 26 9.00 -8.11 18.02
CA GLY A 26 8.73 -8.05 19.47
C GLY A 26 7.75 -9.12 19.96
N ALA A 27 7.39 -9.05 21.24
CA ALA A 27 6.52 -10.04 21.86
C ALA A 27 5.08 -9.92 21.33
N GLY A 28 4.48 -11.07 20.97
CA GLY A 28 3.08 -11.12 20.50
C GLY A 28 2.89 -10.73 19.03
N VAL A 29 3.95 -10.71 18.23
CA VAL A 29 3.90 -10.47 16.79
C VAL A 29 3.75 -11.78 16.00
N GLY A 30 2.88 -11.73 14.99
CA GLY A 30 2.65 -12.80 14.02
C GLY A 30 1.27 -12.66 13.39
N TRP A 31 1.08 -13.32 12.24
CA TRP A 31 -0.11 -13.16 11.38
C TRP A 31 -1.44 -13.25 12.14
N GLU A 32 -1.56 -14.20 13.07
CA GLU A 32 -2.77 -14.41 13.89
C GLU A 32 -2.69 -13.77 15.30
N LEU A 33 -1.55 -13.18 15.66
CA LEU A 33 -1.29 -12.69 17.02
C LEU A 33 -1.62 -11.22 17.19
N ASN A 34 -1.16 -10.36 16.28
CA ASN A 34 -1.35 -8.92 16.32
C ASN A 34 -2.19 -8.40 15.13
N THR A 35 -3.26 -9.12 14.80
CA THR A 35 -4.12 -8.89 13.63
C THR A 35 -4.48 -7.42 13.42
N SER A 36 -4.36 -7.00 12.16
CA SER A 36 -4.72 -5.67 11.71
C SER A 36 -5.19 -5.70 10.27
N GLU A 37 -6.48 -5.43 10.01
CA GLU A 37 -6.99 -5.48 8.63
C GLU A 37 -6.42 -4.32 7.81
N ASN A 38 -6.74 -3.06 8.12
CA ASN A 38 -6.25 -1.90 7.38
C ASN A 38 -5.51 -0.89 8.28
N GLY A 39 -4.55 -0.17 7.70
CA GLY A 39 -3.85 0.91 8.39
C GLY A 39 -4.69 2.18 8.42
N LEU A 40 -4.75 2.85 7.28
CA LEU A 40 -5.47 4.10 7.06
C LEU A 40 -6.70 3.88 6.17
N VAL A 41 -7.86 4.38 6.60
CA VAL A 41 -9.05 4.51 5.74
C VAL A 41 -9.49 5.97 5.66
N VAL A 42 -9.48 6.56 4.47
CA VAL A 42 -9.86 7.96 4.23
C VAL A 42 -11.24 8.02 3.56
N ASN A 43 -12.27 8.39 4.30
CA ASN A 43 -13.62 8.63 3.76
C ASN A 43 -13.86 10.10 3.40
N GLY A 44 -13.22 11.05 4.10
CA GLY A 44 -13.42 12.48 3.89
C GLY A 44 -12.90 12.96 2.52
N ASN A 45 -13.59 13.93 1.94
CA ASN A 45 -13.13 14.63 0.73
C ASN A 45 -12.09 15.70 1.07
N GLU A 46 -11.26 16.07 0.10
CA GLU A 46 -10.25 17.14 0.21
C GLU A 46 -9.24 16.93 1.35
N VAL A 47 -9.03 15.68 1.77
CA VAL A 47 -8.01 15.33 2.76
C VAL A 47 -6.64 15.47 2.13
N THR A 48 -5.72 16.12 2.84
CA THR A 48 -4.32 16.25 2.42
C THR A 48 -3.41 15.65 3.47
N ILE A 49 -2.45 14.83 3.03
CA ILE A 49 -1.48 14.17 3.90
C ILE A 49 -0.07 14.50 3.43
N TYR A 50 0.77 14.98 4.35
CA TYR A 50 2.20 15.15 4.17
C TYR A 50 2.95 14.13 5.05
N GLY A 51 3.92 13.42 4.50
CA GLY A 51 4.75 12.49 5.27
C GLY A 51 3.96 11.30 5.83
N LEU A 52 3.43 10.46 4.94
CA LEU A 52 2.62 9.29 5.32
C LEU A 52 3.47 8.01 5.38
N PHE A 53 3.47 7.34 6.53
CA PHE A 53 4.15 6.05 6.75
C PHE A 53 3.12 5.02 7.23
N VAL A 54 2.89 3.94 6.48
CA VAL A 54 1.90 2.91 6.86
C VAL A 54 2.37 1.50 6.54
N GLU A 55 2.42 0.62 7.53
CA GLU A 55 3.20 -0.61 7.43
C GLU A 55 2.54 -1.86 8.03
N HIS A 56 2.77 -2.98 7.34
CA HIS A 56 2.55 -4.37 7.72
C HIS A 56 1.11 -4.81 8.03
N HIS A 57 0.08 -4.06 7.62
CA HIS A 57 -1.32 -4.46 7.79
C HIS A 57 -1.70 -5.64 6.86
N GLN A 58 -2.67 -6.47 7.26
CA GLN A 58 -3.01 -7.72 6.56
C GLN A 58 -3.80 -7.49 5.26
N GLN A 59 -4.45 -6.33 5.12
CA GLN A 59 -5.15 -5.87 3.92
C GLN A 59 -4.47 -4.59 3.38
N PHE A 60 -5.25 -3.55 3.04
CA PHE A 60 -4.69 -2.32 2.51
C PHE A 60 -3.96 -1.54 3.60
N GLN A 61 -2.74 -1.09 3.30
CA GLN A 61 -2.01 -0.15 4.16
C GLN A 61 -2.78 1.17 4.16
N VAL A 62 -3.15 1.65 2.97
CA VAL A 62 -4.03 2.80 2.74
C VAL A 62 -5.21 2.42 1.85
N LEU A 63 -6.43 2.70 2.31
CA LEU A 63 -7.65 2.67 1.51
C LEU A 63 -8.26 4.07 1.42
N TRP A 64 -8.16 4.69 0.25
CA TRP A 64 -8.66 6.03 -0.04
C TRP A 64 -10.02 5.99 -0.74
N LYS A 65 -11.03 6.61 -0.14
CA LYS A 65 -12.43 6.59 -0.62
C LYS A 65 -13.02 7.98 -0.89
N GLY A 66 -12.43 9.05 -0.35
CA GLY A 66 -12.85 10.43 -0.60
C GLY A 66 -12.25 11.02 -1.88
N ASN A 67 -12.92 12.02 -2.45
CA ASN A 67 -12.46 12.77 -3.63
C ASN A 67 -11.52 13.92 -3.24
N GLY A 68 -10.72 14.42 -4.18
CA GLY A 68 -9.81 15.55 -3.99
C GLY A 68 -8.64 15.26 -3.03
N GLY A 69 -8.39 13.97 -2.78
CA GLY A 69 -7.36 13.53 -1.86
C GLY A 69 -5.97 13.82 -2.39
N ARG A 70 -5.07 14.27 -1.52
CA ARG A 70 -3.67 14.57 -1.86
C ARG A 70 -2.70 13.92 -0.88
N THR A 71 -1.68 13.24 -1.40
CA THR A 71 -0.60 12.67 -0.58
C THR A 71 0.75 13.14 -1.08
N TYR A 72 1.51 13.81 -0.22
CA TYR A 72 2.87 14.23 -0.49
C TYR A 72 3.82 13.42 0.37
N PHE A 73 4.61 12.57 -0.28
CA PHE A 73 5.43 11.54 0.33
C PHE A 73 4.62 10.40 0.96
N TYR A 74 4.90 9.17 0.51
CA TYR A 74 4.40 7.94 1.08
C TYR A 74 5.52 6.90 1.18
N GLN A 75 5.63 6.28 2.34
CA GLN A 75 6.48 5.12 2.61
C GLN A 75 5.58 4.00 3.14
N SER A 76 5.84 2.78 2.68
CA SER A 76 5.13 1.61 3.19
C SER A 76 5.89 0.32 2.97
N GLU A 77 5.86 -0.53 3.98
CA GLU A 77 6.21 -1.94 3.85
C GLU A 77 4.95 -2.80 3.97
N ILE A 78 4.76 -3.71 3.01
CA ILE A 78 3.68 -4.71 3.07
C ILE A 78 3.99 -5.77 4.15
N PRO A 79 3.01 -6.55 4.65
CA PRO A 79 3.27 -7.50 5.73
C PRO A 79 4.28 -8.55 5.29
N TYR A 80 5.22 -8.86 6.17
CA TYR A 80 6.25 -9.86 5.93
C TYR A 80 5.71 -11.28 6.06
N ASP A 81 4.77 -11.44 7.00
CA ASP A 81 4.33 -12.69 7.58
C ASP A 81 3.03 -13.31 7.02
N PRO A 82 2.51 -13.01 5.80
CA PRO A 82 1.43 -13.81 5.27
C PRO A 82 1.86 -15.28 5.11
N PRO A 83 1.14 -16.24 5.71
CA PRO A 83 1.61 -17.63 5.81
C PRO A 83 1.55 -18.41 4.49
N ASN A 84 0.80 -17.93 3.51
CA ASN A 84 0.70 -18.46 2.15
C ASN A 84 -0.09 -17.49 1.26
N GLN A 85 -0.01 -17.68 -0.06
CA GLN A 85 -0.73 -16.84 -1.02
C GLN A 85 -2.26 -16.84 -0.81
N GLY A 86 -2.85 -17.96 -0.41
CA GLY A 86 -4.29 -18.09 -0.20
C GLY A 86 -4.82 -17.14 0.89
N SER A 87 -4.08 -16.99 1.98
CA SER A 87 -4.39 -16.04 3.05
C SER A 87 -4.17 -14.58 2.65
N TYR A 88 -3.39 -14.33 1.60
CA TYR A 88 -3.03 -13.01 1.09
C TYR A 88 -3.48 -12.85 -0.36
N THR A 89 -4.79 -12.85 -0.57
CA THR A 89 -5.44 -12.66 -1.88
C THR A 89 -6.66 -11.76 -1.67
N SER A 90 -6.72 -10.63 -2.37
CA SER A 90 -7.77 -9.62 -2.17
C SER A 90 -9.03 -9.87 -3.00
N ALA A 91 -8.87 -10.56 -4.14
CA ALA A 91 -9.95 -10.94 -5.04
C ALA A 91 -9.53 -12.13 -5.90
N PRO A 92 -10.47 -12.85 -6.55
CA PRO A 92 -10.12 -13.91 -7.51
C PRO A 92 -9.12 -13.40 -8.57
N GLY A 93 -7.96 -14.04 -8.64
CA GLY A 93 -6.89 -13.67 -9.57
C GLY A 93 -6.04 -12.46 -9.16
N VAL A 94 -6.27 -11.85 -7.99
CA VAL A 94 -5.47 -10.71 -7.48
C VAL A 94 -4.71 -11.15 -6.23
N LYS A 95 -3.41 -11.41 -6.41
CA LYS A 95 -2.51 -11.83 -5.34
C LYS A 95 -2.16 -10.64 -4.46
N GLY A 96 -2.43 -10.77 -3.16
CA GLY A 96 -2.18 -9.74 -2.15
C GLY A 96 -3.16 -8.58 -2.16
N TRP A 97 -2.93 -7.66 -1.22
CA TRP A 97 -3.64 -6.40 -1.07
C TRP A 97 -2.68 -5.26 -1.42
N ALA A 98 -3.08 -4.35 -2.31
CA ALA A 98 -2.25 -3.21 -2.66
C ALA A 98 -1.86 -2.41 -1.40
N SER A 99 -0.65 -1.88 -1.37
CA SER A 99 -0.26 -0.98 -0.28
C SER A 99 -1.13 0.27 -0.29
N TYR A 100 -1.33 0.87 -1.45
CA TYR A 100 -2.15 2.07 -1.61
C TYR A 100 -3.31 1.83 -2.59
N LYS A 101 -4.55 1.76 -2.08
CA LYS A 101 -5.76 1.59 -2.89
C LYS A 101 -6.58 2.87 -2.94
N VAL A 102 -6.80 3.39 -4.14
CA VAL A 102 -7.86 4.36 -4.42
C VAL A 102 -9.11 3.60 -4.86
N ALA A 103 -10.23 3.79 -4.15
CA ALA A 103 -11.47 3.09 -4.42
C ALA A 103 -12.09 3.49 -5.78
N ASP A 104 -12.74 2.55 -6.46
CA ASP A 104 -13.21 2.69 -7.85
C ASP A 104 -14.19 3.86 -8.08
N GLY A 105 -14.92 4.23 -7.02
CA GLY A 105 -15.87 5.34 -7.00
C GLY A 105 -15.22 6.72 -6.96
N VAL A 106 -13.94 6.82 -6.57
CA VAL A 106 -13.20 8.08 -6.50
C VAL A 106 -13.07 8.67 -7.90
N LYS A 107 -13.22 10.00 -7.98
CA LYS A 107 -13.19 10.79 -9.21
C LYS A 107 -11.92 11.62 -9.33
N SER A 108 -11.35 12.08 -8.23
CA SER A 108 -10.11 12.86 -8.21
C SER A 108 -9.21 12.46 -7.05
N HIS A 109 -7.92 12.32 -7.32
CA HIS A 109 -6.90 11.98 -6.33
C HIS A 109 -5.52 12.32 -6.89
N GLU A 110 -4.58 12.72 -6.05
CA GLU A 110 -3.22 12.97 -6.50
C GLU A 110 -2.17 12.62 -5.46
N ALA A 111 -1.08 11.96 -5.87
CA ALA A 111 -0.03 11.58 -4.94
C ALA A 111 1.39 11.70 -5.54
N TRP A 112 2.36 12.10 -4.71
CA TRP A 112 3.75 12.35 -5.10
C TRP A 112 4.74 11.62 -4.20
N GLY A 113 5.73 10.97 -4.80
CA GLY A 113 6.84 10.32 -4.09
C GLY A 113 6.37 9.14 -3.23
N LEU A 114 6.05 8.02 -3.87
CA LEU A 114 5.53 6.83 -3.20
C LEU A 114 6.54 5.68 -3.25
N GLY A 115 6.97 5.18 -2.11
CA GLY A 115 7.81 4.00 -1.98
C GLY A 115 7.08 2.84 -1.32
N VAL A 116 7.02 1.69 -1.99
CA VAL A 116 6.42 0.46 -1.44
C VAL A 116 7.46 -0.67 -1.44
N TYR A 117 7.71 -1.23 -0.26
CA TYR A 117 8.74 -2.24 -0.03
C TYR A 117 8.13 -3.58 0.37
N SER A 118 8.82 -4.68 0.05
CA SER A 118 8.48 -6.02 0.51
C SER A 118 9.67 -6.72 1.19
N VAL A 119 9.37 -7.48 2.23
CA VAL A 119 10.28 -8.39 2.94
C VAL A 119 9.51 -9.68 3.27
N PHE A 120 8.92 -10.33 2.27
CA PHE A 120 8.14 -11.55 2.55
C PHE A 120 9.00 -12.61 3.25
N GLU A 121 8.46 -13.28 4.25
CA GLU A 121 9.14 -14.40 4.91
C GLU A 121 9.02 -15.70 4.10
N HIS A 122 8.00 -15.78 3.24
CA HIS A 122 7.67 -16.97 2.45
C HIS A 122 7.84 -16.74 0.94
N ALA A 123 8.54 -17.66 0.26
CA ALA A 123 8.93 -17.51 -1.14
C ALA A 123 7.78 -17.61 -2.16
N ASP A 124 6.67 -18.26 -1.81
CA ASP A 124 5.50 -18.47 -2.67
C ASP A 124 4.46 -17.34 -2.57
N VAL A 125 4.74 -16.30 -1.79
CA VAL A 125 3.88 -15.12 -1.65
C VAL A 125 4.32 -14.02 -2.60
N VAL A 126 3.37 -13.54 -3.39
CA VAL A 126 3.54 -12.47 -4.38
C VAL A 126 2.48 -11.39 -4.15
N LEU A 127 2.84 -10.14 -4.42
CA LEU A 127 1.90 -9.03 -4.55
C LEU A 127 1.76 -8.63 -6.03
N THR A 128 0.55 -8.75 -6.59
CA THR A 128 0.29 -8.41 -8.00
C THR A 128 0.64 -6.95 -8.33
N ARG A 129 0.31 -6.02 -7.44
CA ARG A 129 0.55 -4.58 -7.64
C ARG A 129 0.69 -3.85 -6.31
N ALA A 130 1.62 -2.92 -6.22
CA ALA A 130 1.81 -2.11 -5.00
C ALA A 130 0.75 -1.02 -4.84
N ILE A 131 0.32 -0.40 -5.93
CA ILE A 131 -0.69 0.67 -5.94
C ILE A 131 -1.84 0.22 -6.85
N GLU A 132 -3.08 0.46 -6.42
CA GLU A 132 -4.26 0.14 -7.20
C GLU A 132 -5.21 1.34 -7.27
N THR A 133 -5.65 1.71 -8.46
CA THR A 133 -6.50 2.88 -8.66
C THR A 133 -7.44 2.71 -9.86
N PRO A 134 -8.61 3.37 -9.90
CA PRO A 134 -9.31 3.54 -11.17
C PRO A 134 -8.48 4.44 -12.11
N LYS A 135 -8.49 4.12 -13.40
CA LYS A 135 -7.87 4.93 -14.46
C LYS A 135 -8.80 6.09 -14.84
N ARG A 136 -8.46 7.32 -14.43
CA ARG A 136 -9.15 8.57 -14.77
C ARG A 136 -8.13 9.71 -14.95
N PRO A 137 -8.36 10.69 -15.83
CA PRO A 137 -7.45 11.83 -16.00
C PRO A 137 -7.19 12.63 -14.72
N GLU A 138 -8.17 12.68 -13.81
CA GLU A 138 -8.11 13.42 -12.55
C GLU A 138 -7.54 12.61 -11.39
N ILE A 139 -7.10 11.37 -11.64
CA ILE A 139 -6.41 10.54 -10.65
C ILE A 139 -4.97 10.34 -11.10
N ARG A 140 -4.04 11.08 -10.48
CA ARG A 140 -2.65 11.17 -10.94
C ARG A 140 -1.67 10.73 -9.86
N PHE A 141 -0.63 10.05 -10.27
CA PHE A 141 0.48 9.65 -9.39
C PHE A 141 1.80 10.03 -10.01
N HIS A 142 2.73 10.46 -9.16
CA HIS A 142 4.04 10.95 -9.54
C HIS A 142 5.12 10.27 -8.71
N ASP A 143 6.16 9.80 -9.39
CA ASP A 143 7.36 9.23 -8.77
C ASP A 143 7.08 8.08 -7.80
N MET A 144 6.70 6.93 -8.36
CA MET A 144 6.46 5.69 -7.61
C MET A 144 7.63 4.72 -7.77
N ILE A 145 7.99 4.01 -6.71
CA ILE A 145 9.01 2.96 -6.70
C ILE A 145 8.54 1.74 -5.90
N THR A 146 8.90 0.55 -6.39
CA THR A 146 8.79 -0.70 -5.63
C THR A 146 10.16 -1.32 -5.41
N VAL A 147 10.31 -1.98 -4.26
CA VAL A 147 11.58 -2.64 -3.89
C VAL A 147 11.29 -3.93 -3.12
N ALA A 148 11.85 -5.05 -3.56
CA ALA A 148 11.95 -6.25 -2.73
C ALA A 148 13.25 -6.19 -1.92
N LEU A 149 13.17 -5.97 -0.61
CA LEU A 149 14.30 -5.79 0.29
C LEU A 149 14.90 -7.12 0.75
N GLY A 150 14.07 -8.13 0.99
CA GLY A 150 14.46 -9.48 1.40
C GLY A 150 14.96 -10.38 0.27
N ASP A 151 14.78 -11.69 0.44
CA ASP A 151 15.19 -12.75 -0.50
C ASP A 151 14.01 -13.56 -1.08
N HIS A 152 12.78 -13.22 -0.69
CA HIS A 152 11.58 -13.98 -1.03
C HIS A 152 10.47 -13.10 -1.60
N GLY A 153 9.64 -13.74 -2.44
CA GLY A 153 8.48 -13.13 -3.08
C GLY A 153 8.85 -12.01 -4.05
N GLU A 154 7.83 -11.29 -4.50
CA GLU A 154 8.00 -10.14 -5.39
C GLU A 154 6.79 -9.20 -5.31
N ILE A 155 6.99 -7.99 -5.82
CA ILE A 155 5.92 -7.09 -6.24
C ILE A 155 5.94 -7.07 -7.77
N SER A 156 4.89 -7.59 -8.41
CA SER A 156 4.89 -7.79 -9.87
C SER A 156 4.71 -6.49 -10.66
N HIS A 157 4.01 -5.49 -10.10
CA HIS A 157 3.80 -4.17 -10.73
C HIS A 157 3.86 -3.02 -9.73
N VAL A 158 4.32 -1.85 -10.18
CA VAL A 158 4.37 -0.63 -9.37
C VAL A 158 2.95 -0.09 -9.11
N ILE A 159 2.17 0.06 -10.18
CA ILE A 159 0.80 0.60 -10.10
C ILE A 159 -0.07 -0.08 -11.17
N ASP A 160 -1.24 -0.58 -10.77
CA ASP A 160 -2.17 -1.33 -11.62
C ASP A 160 -1.48 -2.48 -12.41
N ASP A 161 -1.19 -2.23 -13.69
CA ASP A 161 -0.56 -3.12 -14.67
C ASP A 161 0.76 -2.54 -15.22
N LYS A 162 1.28 -1.46 -14.62
CA LYS A 162 2.45 -0.70 -15.08
C LYS A 162 3.63 -0.84 -14.13
N GLY A 163 4.82 -0.89 -14.73
CA GLY A 163 6.08 -1.12 -14.05
C GLY A 163 6.43 -2.61 -14.03
N GLU A 164 7.71 -2.90 -14.23
CA GLU A 164 8.25 -4.26 -14.18
C GLU A 164 8.15 -4.85 -12.77
N ALA A 165 8.37 -6.16 -12.65
CA ALA A 165 8.47 -6.84 -11.37
C ALA A 165 9.79 -6.50 -10.64
N THR A 166 9.75 -6.51 -9.32
CA THR A 166 10.96 -6.44 -8.49
C THR A 166 11.82 -7.69 -8.68
N ALA A 167 13.14 -7.55 -8.58
CA ALA A 167 14.07 -8.67 -8.46
C ALA A 167 15.10 -8.39 -7.36
N MET A 168 15.64 -9.43 -6.73
CA MET A 168 16.57 -9.31 -5.60
C MET A 168 18.03 -9.58 -6.02
N HIS A 169 18.24 -10.46 -7.00
CA HIS A 169 19.55 -10.96 -7.44
C HIS A 169 19.68 -11.05 -8.97
N PRO A 170 20.22 -10.03 -9.67
CA PRO A 170 20.58 -8.71 -9.17
C PRO A 170 19.33 -7.89 -8.80
N ARG A 171 19.52 -6.91 -7.92
CA ARG A 171 18.42 -6.06 -7.44
C ARG A 171 17.86 -5.19 -8.56
N VAL A 172 16.55 -5.28 -8.80
CA VAL A 172 15.77 -4.42 -9.67
C VAL A 172 14.76 -3.66 -8.83
N THR A 173 14.75 -2.33 -8.97
CA THR A 173 13.83 -1.42 -8.27
C THR A 173 12.94 -0.72 -9.31
N PRO A 174 11.81 -1.31 -9.72
CA PRO A 174 10.93 -0.76 -10.73
C PRO A 174 10.41 0.61 -10.33
N LYS A 175 10.27 1.49 -11.33
CA LYS A 175 9.81 2.87 -11.15
C LYS A 175 8.76 3.21 -12.17
N VAL A 176 7.80 4.03 -11.77
CA VAL A 176 6.85 4.69 -12.67
C VAL A 176 6.85 6.17 -12.33
N THR A 177 7.27 7.02 -13.26
CA THR A 177 7.36 8.47 -13.03
C THR A 177 5.99 9.15 -13.03
N ASN A 178 5.07 8.74 -13.91
CA ASN A 178 3.72 9.30 -14.01
C ASN A 178 2.69 8.20 -14.27
N PHE A 179 1.50 8.37 -13.69
CA PHE A 179 0.33 7.51 -13.94
C PHE A 179 -1.00 8.29 -13.80
N PRO A 180 -2.03 8.02 -14.62
CA PRO A 180 -1.94 7.25 -15.85
C PRO A 180 -0.94 7.87 -16.84
#